data_AF-A0A4U0EZQ1-F1
#
_entry.id   AF-A0A4U0EZQ1-F1
#
_cell.length_a   1.000
_cell.length_b   1.000
_cell.length_c   1.000
_cell.angle_alpha   90.00
_cell.angle_beta   90.00
_cell.angle_gamma   90.00
#
_symmetry.space_group_name_H-M   'P 1'
#
loop_
_entity.id
_entity.type
_entity.pdbx_description
1 polymer ?
#
loop_
_entity_poly.entity_id
_entity_poly.type
_entity_poly.pdbx_seq_one_letter_code
_entity_poly.pdbx_strand_id
1 'polypeptide(L)'
;MTAKFHARNRCATYENRMRILIYTILFLTFNQSFSQITLDYKKVLAELENSSESLNTTLILPNSDFYIGITKDVIVENPELNSCIDIATDEKKNGQIIGILKKHNLLDKLYVEIENEYSDLSSDQIFKPTETELYMELFFKTNDFGIMSCFVPIFKKKKAKELICDLDKIFDYKYCFKKMKRKI
;
A
#
# COMPACT_ATOMS: atom_id res chain seq x y z
N MET A 1 50.75 -4.67 58.33
CA MET A 1 51.02 -4.59 56.88
C MET A 1 49.77 -5.09 56.13
N THR A 2 48.65 -4.36 56.18
CA THR A 2 47.33 -4.92 55.80
C THR A 2 46.35 -3.88 55.22
N ALA A 3 46.85 -2.73 54.73
CA ALA A 3 46.00 -1.70 54.14
C ALA A 3 45.97 -1.69 52.59
N LYS A 4 46.92 -2.37 51.92
CA LYS A 4 47.03 -2.34 50.45
C LYS A 4 46.12 -3.33 49.69
N PHE A 5 45.51 -4.30 50.37
CA PHE A 5 44.72 -5.35 49.70
C PHE A 5 43.23 -4.98 49.52
N HIS A 6 42.69 -4.06 50.34
CA HIS A 6 41.25 -3.74 50.33
C HIS A 6 40.82 -2.66 49.32
N ALA A 7 41.76 -1.92 48.74
CA ALA A 7 41.46 -0.89 47.73
C ALA A 7 41.35 -1.46 46.31
N ARG A 8 42.18 -2.46 45.96
CA ARG A 8 42.17 -3.08 44.61
C ARG A 8 40.87 -3.80 44.28
N ASN A 9 40.24 -4.46 45.26
CA ASN A 9 38.97 -5.17 45.05
C ASN A 9 37.75 -4.24 44.89
N ARG A 10 37.83 -2.99 45.37
CA ARG A 10 36.74 -2.01 45.26
C ARG A 10 36.71 -1.28 43.91
N CYS A 11 37.87 -1.02 43.28
CA CYS A 11 37.90 -0.46 41.92
C CYS A 11 37.41 -1.48 40.86
N ALA A 12 37.83 -2.74 40.95
CA ALA A 12 37.44 -3.78 39.98
C ALA A 12 35.93 -4.07 40.00
N THR A 13 35.27 -3.94 41.16
CA THR A 13 33.81 -4.11 41.29
C THR A 13 33.03 -2.91 40.76
N TYR A 14 33.57 -1.70 40.86
CA TYR A 14 32.96 -0.51 40.26
C TYR A 14 33.02 -0.53 38.74
N GLU A 15 34.15 -0.96 38.17
CA GLU A 15 34.35 -1.05 36.73
C GLU A 15 33.43 -2.08 36.07
N ASN A 16 33.26 -3.26 36.70
CA ASN A 16 32.31 -4.28 36.23
C ASN A 16 30.85 -3.82 36.31
N ARG A 17 30.45 -3.10 37.39
CA ARG A 17 29.09 -2.55 37.52
C ARG A 17 28.82 -1.46 36.48
N MET A 18 29.81 -0.61 36.19
CA MET A 18 29.69 0.44 35.18
C MET A 18 29.59 -0.13 33.76
N ARG A 19 30.37 -1.18 33.45
CA ARG A 19 30.26 -1.91 32.17
C ARG A 19 28.90 -2.57 32.00
N ILE A 20 28.37 -3.26 33.03
CA ILE A 20 27.03 -3.88 32.99
C ILE A 20 25.94 -2.82 32.77
N LEU A 21 26.02 -1.66 33.43
CA LEU A 21 25.10 -0.54 33.23
C LEU A 21 25.15 0.00 31.80
N ILE A 22 26.34 0.18 31.23
CA ILE A 22 26.52 0.63 29.84
C ILE A 22 25.90 -0.39 28.86
N TYR A 23 26.13 -1.69 29.06
CA TYR A 23 25.54 -2.73 28.22
C TYR A 23 24.00 -2.76 28.32
N THR A 24 23.45 -2.52 29.51
CA THR A 24 21.99 -2.53 29.73
C THR A 24 21.33 -1.31 29.08
N ILE A 25 21.97 -0.13 29.15
CA ILE A 25 21.50 1.09 28.47
C ILE A 25 21.58 0.92 26.96
N LEU A 26 22.69 0.39 26.42
CA LEU A 26 22.79 0.08 24.98
C LEU A 26 21.68 -0.88 24.55
N PHE A 27 21.44 -1.97 25.29
CA PHE A 27 20.40 -2.95 24.95
C PHE A 27 18.99 -2.33 24.97
N LEU A 28 18.71 -1.42 25.91
CA LEU A 28 17.43 -0.72 25.98
C LEU A 28 17.25 0.29 24.83
N THR A 29 18.32 1.00 24.41
CA THR A 29 18.24 1.94 23.27
C THR A 29 18.09 1.24 21.92
N PHE A 30 18.63 0.03 21.76
CA PHE A 30 18.46 -0.74 20.51
C PHE A 30 17.02 -1.25 20.35
N ASN A 31 16.34 -1.62 21.43
CA ASN A 31 14.97 -2.14 21.35
C ASN A 31 13.89 -1.05 21.13
N GLN A 32 14.17 0.21 21.48
CA GLN A 32 13.21 1.31 21.26
C GLN A 32 13.32 1.96 19.87
N SER A 33 14.40 1.69 19.12
CA SER A 33 14.68 2.35 17.85
C SER A 33 13.92 1.77 16.64
N PHE A 34 13.18 0.66 16.83
CA PHE A 34 12.40 0.00 15.79
C PHE A 34 10.92 -0.12 16.19
N SER A 35 10.27 0.98 16.53
CA SER A 35 8.81 1.04 16.37
C SER A 35 8.49 1.37 14.91
N GLN A 36 8.89 0.49 13.97
CA GLN A 36 8.32 0.53 12.63
C GLN A 36 6.85 0.16 12.78
N ILE A 37 5.96 1.10 12.48
CA ILE A 37 4.52 0.84 12.45
C ILE A 37 4.31 -0.30 11.46
N THR A 38 3.99 -1.49 11.98
CA THR A 38 3.76 -2.66 11.14
C THR A 38 2.44 -2.45 10.41
N LEU A 39 2.49 -2.43 9.07
CA LEU A 39 1.29 -2.33 8.24
C LEU A 39 0.51 -3.64 8.38
N ASP A 40 -0.59 -3.58 9.13
CA ASP A 40 -1.48 -4.72 9.33
C ASP A 40 -2.57 -4.74 8.25
N TYR A 41 -2.71 -5.87 7.56
CA TYR A 41 -3.70 -6.06 6.50
C TYR A 41 -5.11 -5.65 6.92
N LYS A 42 -5.56 -6.02 8.13
CA LYS A 42 -6.95 -5.73 8.56
C LYS A 42 -7.15 -4.24 8.78
N LYS A 43 -6.17 -3.55 9.34
CA LYS A 43 -6.20 -2.09 9.49
C LYS A 43 -6.25 -1.39 8.13
N VAL A 44 -5.37 -1.79 7.21
CA VAL A 44 -5.31 -1.20 5.86
C VAL A 44 -6.60 -1.46 5.09
N LEU A 45 -7.14 -2.67 5.15
CA LEU A 45 -8.43 -3.00 4.54
C LEU A 45 -9.55 -2.14 5.13
N ALA A 46 -9.61 -1.96 6.45
CA ALA A 46 -10.62 -1.12 7.09
C ALA A 46 -10.53 0.35 6.66
N GLU A 47 -9.32 0.90 6.57
CA GLU A 47 -9.09 2.26 6.05
C GLU A 47 -9.53 2.36 4.58
N LEU A 48 -9.15 1.40 3.73
CA LEU A 48 -9.57 1.35 2.32
C LEU A 48 -11.10 1.29 2.18
N GLU A 49 -11.77 0.45 2.97
CA GLU A 49 -13.23 0.31 2.90
C GLU A 49 -13.98 1.58 3.30
N ASN A 50 -13.37 2.43 4.13
CA ASN A 50 -13.92 3.73 4.55
C ASN A 50 -13.34 4.92 3.74
N SER A 51 -12.56 4.65 2.69
CA SER A 51 -11.80 5.69 1.98
C SER A 51 -12.57 6.42 0.89
N SER A 52 -13.89 6.21 0.77
CA SER A 52 -14.70 6.72 -0.36
C SER A 52 -14.51 8.21 -0.63
N GLU A 53 -14.33 9.02 0.42
CA GLU A 53 -14.12 10.47 0.31
C GLU A 53 -12.79 10.87 -0.35
N SER A 54 -11.76 10.01 -0.28
CA SER A 54 -10.37 10.31 -0.67
C SER A 54 -9.78 9.37 -1.70
N LEU A 55 -10.50 8.30 -2.07
CA LEU A 55 -10.02 7.27 -2.99
C LEU A 55 -9.82 7.83 -4.40
N ASN A 56 -8.62 7.60 -4.93
CA ASN A 56 -8.29 7.65 -6.34
C ASN A 56 -7.95 6.22 -6.79
N THR A 57 -8.28 5.90 -8.04
CA THR A 57 -8.09 4.55 -8.59
C THR A 57 -7.42 4.63 -9.95
N THR A 58 -6.34 3.87 -10.15
CA THR A 58 -5.69 3.72 -11.45
C THR A 58 -5.81 2.27 -11.92
N LEU A 59 -6.29 2.08 -13.14
CA LEU A 59 -6.36 0.79 -13.83
C LEU A 59 -5.18 0.68 -14.78
N ILE A 60 -4.27 -0.28 -14.54
CA ILE A 60 -2.99 -0.35 -15.23
C ILE A 60 -2.87 -1.66 -16.00
N LEU A 61 -2.51 -1.55 -17.28
CA LEU A 61 -2.14 -2.69 -18.12
C LEU A 61 -0.61 -2.82 -18.13
N PRO A 62 -0.04 -3.93 -17.66
CA PRO A 62 1.40 -4.00 -17.41
C PRO A 62 2.27 -3.94 -18.68
N ASN A 63 1.71 -4.27 -19.85
CA ASN A 63 2.40 -4.27 -21.13
C ASN A 63 1.86 -3.20 -22.09
N SER A 64 1.31 -2.11 -21.55
CA SER A 64 0.79 -1.01 -22.37
C SER A 64 0.94 0.32 -21.64
N ASP A 65 1.32 1.37 -22.37
CA ASP A 65 1.30 2.75 -21.89
C ASP A 65 -0.11 3.31 -21.69
N PHE A 66 -1.14 2.46 -21.78
CA PHE A 66 -2.53 2.84 -21.65
C PHE A 66 -3.04 2.41 -20.29
N TYR A 67 -3.48 3.39 -19.52
CA TYR A 67 -4.12 3.22 -18.23
C TYR A 67 -5.37 4.09 -18.15
N ILE A 68 -6.19 3.84 -17.13
CA ILE A 68 -7.32 4.70 -16.79
C ILE A 68 -7.09 5.23 -15.37
N GLY A 69 -6.96 6.54 -15.21
CA GLY A 69 -7.00 7.22 -13.92
C GLY A 69 -8.42 7.69 -13.62
N ILE A 70 -8.86 7.42 -12.39
CA ILE A 70 -10.13 7.82 -11.84
C ILE A 70 -9.80 8.65 -10.59
N THR A 71 -10.00 9.95 -10.70
CA THR A 71 -9.48 10.93 -9.77
C THR A 71 -10.56 11.86 -9.26
N LYS A 72 -10.44 12.24 -7.99
CA LYS A 72 -11.24 13.29 -7.36
C LYS A 72 -10.38 14.55 -7.27
N ASP A 73 -10.85 15.64 -7.85
CA ASP A 73 -10.28 16.98 -7.72
C ASP A 73 -8.83 17.16 -8.26
N VAL A 74 -8.38 16.34 -9.20
CA VAL A 74 -7.05 16.49 -9.84
C VAL A 74 -7.19 17.30 -11.13
N ILE A 75 -6.44 18.41 -11.23
CA ILE A 75 -6.39 19.21 -12.46
C ILE A 75 -5.25 18.67 -13.33
N VAL A 76 -5.58 18.02 -14.45
CA VAL A 76 -4.58 17.63 -15.45
C VAL A 76 -4.32 18.82 -16.39
N GLU A 77 -3.06 19.26 -16.46
CA GLU A 77 -2.64 20.44 -17.24
C GLU A 77 -2.93 20.34 -18.75
N ASN A 78 -3.22 19.13 -19.27
CA ASN A 78 -3.67 18.94 -20.65
C ASN A 78 -4.56 17.69 -20.82
N PRO A 79 -5.90 17.83 -20.80
CA PRO A 79 -6.84 16.71 -20.95
C PRO A 79 -6.79 16.04 -22.33
N GLU A 80 -6.37 16.77 -23.37
CA GLU A 80 -6.36 16.27 -24.75
C GLU A 80 -5.27 15.22 -24.98
N LEU A 81 -4.13 15.35 -24.28
CA LEU A 81 -3.03 14.38 -24.37
C LEU A 81 -3.33 13.08 -23.63
N ASN A 82 -4.24 13.10 -22.66
CA ASN A 82 -4.40 12.05 -21.66
C ASN A 82 -5.86 11.85 -21.22
N SER A 83 -6.76 11.73 -22.20
CA SER A 83 -8.23 11.66 -21.99
C SER A 83 -8.77 10.58 -21.04
N CYS A 84 -7.94 9.60 -20.64
CA CYS A 84 -8.35 8.54 -19.71
C CYS A 84 -7.67 8.66 -18.33
N ILE A 85 -6.90 9.72 -18.04
CA ILE A 85 -6.24 9.92 -16.73
C ILE A 85 -7.17 10.61 -15.71
N ASP A 86 -8.13 11.41 -16.17
CA ASP A 86 -8.97 12.25 -15.31
C ASP A 86 -10.44 11.91 -15.49
N ILE A 87 -10.79 10.65 -15.27
CA ILE A 87 -12.20 10.28 -15.15
C ILE A 87 -12.68 10.77 -13.79
N ALA A 88 -13.47 11.85 -13.81
CA ALA A 88 -13.99 12.47 -12.60
C ALA A 88 -14.82 11.47 -11.77
N THR A 89 -14.43 11.34 -10.50
CA THR A 89 -15.13 10.54 -9.50
C THR A 89 -15.67 11.41 -8.37
N ASP A 90 -16.52 10.79 -7.54
CA ASP A 90 -17.06 11.36 -6.31
C ASP A 90 -17.12 10.27 -5.24
N GLU A 91 -17.48 10.65 -4.02
CA GLU A 91 -17.57 9.72 -2.89
C GLU A 91 -18.51 8.53 -3.19
N LYS A 92 -19.64 8.79 -3.87
CA LYS A 92 -20.62 7.75 -4.19
C LYS A 92 -20.02 6.75 -5.19
N LYS A 93 -19.39 7.22 -6.27
CA LYS A 93 -18.73 6.38 -7.27
C LYS A 93 -17.57 5.61 -6.66
N ASN A 94 -16.77 6.23 -5.79
CA ASN A 94 -15.71 5.56 -5.06
C ASN A 94 -16.24 4.43 -4.17
N GLY A 95 -17.32 4.66 -3.44
CA GLY A 95 -18.02 3.60 -2.69
C GLY A 95 -18.49 2.46 -3.61
N GLN A 96 -18.94 2.77 -4.83
CA GLN A 96 -19.28 1.75 -5.83
C GLN A 96 -18.05 0.97 -6.33
N ILE A 97 -16.90 1.61 -6.52
CA ILE A 97 -15.63 0.91 -6.85
C ILE A 97 -15.31 -0.11 -5.75
N ILE A 98 -15.30 0.31 -4.48
CA ILE A 98 -15.04 -0.57 -3.33
C ILE A 98 -16.05 -1.74 -3.32
N GLY A 99 -17.34 -1.45 -3.52
CA GLY A 99 -18.39 -2.47 -3.62
C GLY A 99 -18.15 -3.48 -4.76
N ILE A 100 -17.67 -3.01 -5.92
CA ILE A 100 -17.30 -3.88 -7.05
C ILE A 100 -16.10 -4.76 -6.67
N LEU A 101 -15.06 -4.20 -6.04
CA LEU A 101 -13.89 -4.99 -5.60
C LEU A 101 -14.29 -6.10 -4.62
N LYS A 102 -15.17 -5.80 -3.66
CA LYS A 102 -15.75 -6.80 -2.75
C LYS A 102 -16.54 -7.88 -3.50
N LYS A 103 -17.41 -7.48 -4.42
CA LYS A 103 -18.21 -8.41 -5.25
C LYS A 103 -17.35 -9.41 -6.03
N HIS A 104 -16.17 -8.99 -6.48
CA HIS A 104 -15.24 -9.84 -7.24
C HIS A 104 -14.23 -10.60 -6.37
N ASN A 105 -14.33 -10.49 -5.03
CA ASN A 105 -13.37 -11.01 -4.05
C ASN A 105 -11.94 -10.59 -4.37
N LEU A 106 -11.75 -9.30 -4.64
CA LEU A 106 -10.44 -8.73 -5.01
C LEU A 106 -9.73 -8.04 -3.84
N LEU A 107 -10.38 -7.96 -2.67
CA LEU A 107 -9.78 -7.34 -1.48
C LEU A 107 -9.23 -8.37 -0.49
N ASP A 108 -9.30 -9.67 -0.79
CA ASP A 108 -8.76 -10.75 0.07
C ASP A 108 -7.25 -10.64 0.27
N LYS A 109 -6.57 -9.94 -0.63
CA LYS A 109 -5.15 -9.59 -0.57
C LYS A 109 -4.98 -8.16 -1.01
N LEU A 110 -4.12 -7.44 -0.28
CA LEU A 110 -3.71 -6.09 -0.61
C LEU A 110 -2.19 -6.08 -0.64
N TYR A 111 -1.65 -5.60 -1.76
CA TYR A 111 -0.22 -5.50 -1.95
C TYR A 111 0.23 -4.06 -1.74
N VAL A 112 1.42 -3.86 -1.23
CA VAL A 112 2.08 -2.56 -1.11
C VAL A 112 3.44 -2.62 -1.79
N GLU A 113 3.87 -1.51 -2.36
CA GLU A 113 5.21 -1.43 -2.97
C GLU A 113 6.25 -1.12 -1.88
N ILE A 114 7.19 -2.04 -1.70
CA ILE A 114 8.32 -1.90 -0.77
C ILE A 114 9.58 -2.25 -1.55
N GLU A 115 10.53 -1.31 -1.63
CA GLU A 115 11.81 -1.51 -2.32
C GLU A 115 11.67 -2.01 -3.78
N ASN A 116 10.62 -1.57 -4.49
CA ASN A 116 10.23 -1.98 -5.85
C ASN A 116 9.64 -3.39 -5.98
N GLU A 117 9.28 -4.02 -4.86
CA GLU A 117 8.53 -5.27 -4.81
C GLU A 117 7.10 -5.03 -4.36
N TYR A 118 6.13 -5.67 -5.03
CA TYR A 118 4.73 -5.58 -4.66
C TYR A 118 4.39 -6.74 -3.71
N SER A 119 4.48 -6.47 -2.42
CA SER A 119 4.40 -7.47 -1.35
C SER A 119 3.02 -7.48 -0.70
N ASP A 120 2.46 -8.69 -0.50
CA ASP A 120 1.18 -8.89 0.18
C ASP A 120 1.31 -8.53 1.66
N LEU A 121 0.36 -7.75 2.18
CA LEU A 121 0.32 -7.38 3.60
C LEU A 121 0.01 -8.57 4.53
N SER A 122 -0.50 -9.67 3.99
CA SER A 122 -0.96 -10.84 4.75
C SER A 122 -0.08 -12.08 4.60
N SER A 123 0.89 -12.08 3.68
CA SER A 123 1.75 -13.22 3.39
C SER A 123 3.06 -12.81 2.70
N ASP A 124 4.04 -13.70 2.61
CA ASP A 124 5.31 -13.43 1.90
C ASP A 124 5.16 -13.47 0.35
N GLN A 125 3.94 -13.35 -0.17
CA GLN A 125 3.69 -13.38 -1.60
C GLN A 125 4.01 -12.05 -2.24
N ILE A 126 4.70 -12.11 -3.37
CA ILE A 126 4.98 -10.98 -4.25
C ILE A 126 4.29 -11.22 -5.57
N PHE A 127 3.69 -10.19 -6.16
CA PHE A 127 3.29 -10.25 -7.56
C PHE A 127 4.20 -9.38 -8.43
N LYS A 128 4.39 -9.80 -9.68
CA LYS A 128 5.04 -8.96 -10.69
C LYS A 128 3.96 -8.36 -11.59
N PRO A 129 3.94 -7.03 -11.79
CA PRO A 129 2.98 -6.40 -12.68
C PRO A 129 2.89 -7.08 -14.05
N THR A 130 4.03 -7.43 -14.65
CA THR A 130 4.14 -8.10 -15.97
C THR A 130 3.46 -9.46 -16.06
N GLU A 131 3.18 -10.11 -14.94
CA GLU A 131 2.49 -11.41 -14.87
C GLU A 131 0.96 -11.26 -14.69
N THR A 132 0.45 -10.03 -14.61
CA THR A 132 -0.98 -9.74 -14.48
C THR A 132 -1.62 -9.42 -15.82
N GLU A 133 -2.94 -9.57 -15.91
CA GLU A 133 -3.71 -9.12 -17.07
C GLU A 133 -4.14 -7.65 -16.90
N LEU A 134 -4.30 -7.25 -15.65
CA LEU A 134 -4.66 -5.93 -15.18
C LEU A 134 -4.25 -5.87 -13.71
N TYR A 135 -3.81 -4.73 -13.22
CA TYR A 135 -3.76 -4.46 -11.80
C TYR A 135 -4.30 -3.07 -11.51
N MET A 136 -4.81 -2.90 -10.29
CA MET A 136 -5.35 -1.63 -9.83
C MET A 136 -4.41 -1.05 -8.78
N GLU A 137 -4.16 0.25 -8.89
CA GLU A 137 -3.62 1.05 -7.80
C GLU A 137 -4.79 1.76 -7.11
N LEU A 138 -4.87 1.64 -5.79
CA LEU A 138 -5.84 2.27 -4.92
C LEU A 138 -5.11 3.23 -4.01
N PHE A 139 -5.27 4.52 -4.28
CA PHE A 139 -4.59 5.59 -3.54
C PHE A 139 -5.59 6.31 -2.65
N PHE A 140 -5.35 6.35 -1.34
CA PHE A 140 -6.30 6.88 -0.37
C PHE A 140 -5.62 7.47 0.86
N LYS A 141 -6.35 8.35 1.56
CA LYS A 141 -5.94 8.86 2.86
C LYS A 141 -6.32 7.87 3.96
N THR A 142 -5.44 7.73 4.93
CA THR A 142 -5.63 6.94 6.15
C THR A 142 -5.49 7.83 7.37
N ASN A 143 -6.14 7.44 8.47
CA ASN A 143 -6.03 8.19 9.72
C ASN A 143 -4.65 8.00 10.40
N ASP A 144 -4.09 6.80 10.30
CA ASP A 144 -2.91 6.38 11.07
C ASP A 144 -1.59 6.44 10.27
N PHE A 145 -1.64 6.32 8.95
CA PHE A 145 -0.45 6.13 8.09
C PHE A 145 -0.24 7.26 7.08
N GLY A 146 -1.07 8.30 7.12
CA GLY A 146 -1.08 9.36 6.12
C GLY A 146 -1.68 8.87 4.79
N ILE A 147 -0.97 9.05 3.69
CA ILE A 147 -1.42 8.63 2.36
C ILE A 147 -0.87 7.24 2.04
N MET A 148 -1.72 6.37 1.51
CA MET A 148 -1.37 4.99 1.18
C MET A 148 -1.72 4.64 -0.26
N SER A 149 -0.88 3.80 -0.86
CA SER A 149 -1.16 3.15 -2.14
C SER A 149 -1.19 1.64 -1.94
N CYS A 150 -2.29 1.00 -2.34
CA CYS A 150 -2.45 -0.45 -2.35
C CYS A 150 -2.68 -0.96 -3.77
N PHE A 151 -2.13 -2.13 -4.07
CA PHE A 151 -2.21 -2.75 -5.36
C PHE A 151 -3.06 -4.02 -5.32
N VAL A 152 -3.91 -4.18 -6.33
CA VAL A 152 -4.81 -5.32 -6.48
C VAL A 152 -4.54 -5.96 -7.84
N PRO A 153 -3.80 -7.08 -7.91
CA PRO A 153 -3.50 -7.76 -9.16
C PRO A 153 -4.66 -8.65 -9.63
N ILE A 154 -4.92 -8.65 -10.94
CA ILE A 154 -5.90 -9.50 -11.59
C ILE A 154 -5.19 -10.36 -12.66
N PHE A 155 -4.94 -11.61 -12.31
CA PHE A 155 -4.20 -12.55 -13.15
C PHE A 155 -5.02 -13.21 -14.27
N LYS A 156 -6.36 -13.22 -14.15
CA LYS A 156 -7.23 -13.92 -15.10
C LYS A 156 -7.92 -12.94 -16.03
N LYS A 157 -7.67 -13.08 -17.34
CA LYS A 157 -8.26 -12.26 -18.40
C LYS A 157 -9.79 -12.13 -18.30
N LYS A 158 -10.48 -13.23 -18.02
CA LYS A 158 -11.94 -13.25 -17.83
C LYS A 158 -12.36 -12.35 -16.65
N LYS A 159 -11.71 -12.47 -15.49
CA LYS A 159 -11.99 -11.64 -14.31
C LYS A 159 -11.69 -10.17 -14.59
N ALA A 160 -10.57 -9.86 -15.25
CA ALA A 160 -10.23 -8.50 -15.62
C ALA A 160 -11.33 -7.88 -16.50
N LYS A 161 -11.83 -8.61 -17.51
CA LYS A 161 -12.94 -8.14 -18.36
C LYS A 161 -14.24 -7.95 -17.59
N GLU A 162 -14.57 -8.84 -16.67
CA GLU A 162 -15.78 -8.72 -15.83
C GLU A 162 -15.70 -7.48 -14.92
N LEU A 163 -14.56 -7.27 -14.26
CA LEU A 163 -14.27 -6.08 -13.45
C LEU A 163 -14.41 -4.79 -14.28
N ILE A 164 -13.76 -4.72 -15.44
CA ILE A 164 -13.82 -3.54 -16.32
C ILE A 164 -15.25 -3.30 -16.82
N CYS A 165 -16.04 -4.35 -17.08
CA CYS A 165 -17.46 -4.21 -17.45
C CYS A 165 -18.33 -3.65 -16.32
N ASP A 166 -18.02 -3.97 -15.06
CA ASP A 166 -18.75 -3.41 -13.92
C ASP A 166 -18.33 -1.95 -13.65
N LEU A 167 -17.03 -1.64 -13.75
CA LEU A 167 -16.55 -0.25 -13.64
C LEU A 167 -17.08 0.63 -14.78
N ASP A 168 -17.13 0.12 -16.00
CA ASP A 168 -17.72 0.82 -17.15
C ASP A 168 -19.14 1.32 -16.82
N LYS A 169 -19.96 0.55 -16.08
CA LYS A 169 -21.35 0.94 -15.77
C LYS A 169 -21.49 2.17 -14.88
N ILE A 170 -20.48 2.50 -14.07
CA ILE A 170 -20.54 3.62 -13.12
C ILE A 170 -19.96 4.92 -13.69
N PHE A 171 -19.28 4.87 -14.83
CA PHE A 171 -18.66 6.04 -15.48
C PHE A 171 -19.21 6.30 -16.89
N ASP A 172 -19.25 7.58 -17.28
CA ASP A 172 -19.75 8.02 -18.59
C ASP A 172 -18.71 7.87 -19.72
N TYR A 173 -17.45 7.58 -19.37
CA TYR A 173 -16.31 7.51 -20.28
C TYR A 173 -16.21 6.17 -21.03
N LYS A 174 -17.27 5.80 -21.75
CA LYS A 174 -17.39 4.51 -22.46
C LYS A 174 -16.22 4.21 -23.39
N TYR A 175 -15.63 5.24 -24.00
CA TYR A 175 -14.48 5.09 -24.89
C TYR A 175 -13.27 4.47 -24.16
N CYS A 176 -12.90 4.99 -22.98
CA CYS A 176 -11.75 4.53 -22.21
C CYS A 176 -11.89 3.07 -21.81
N PHE A 177 -13.03 2.71 -21.20
CA PHE A 177 -13.29 1.32 -20.80
C PHE A 177 -13.38 0.37 -22.00
N LYS A 178 -13.95 0.80 -23.13
CA LYS A 178 -13.95 0.00 -24.38
C LYS A 178 -12.55 -0.21 -24.92
N LYS A 179 -11.68 0.81 -24.87
CA LYS A 179 -10.28 0.71 -25.28
C LYS A 179 -9.50 -0.24 -24.38
N MET A 180 -9.70 -0.18 -23.06
CA MET A 180 -9.10 -1.11 -22.10
C MET A 180 -9.51 -2.57 -22.38
N LYS A 181 -10.81 -2.84 -22.53
CA LYS A 181 -11.34 -4.20 -22.82
C LYS A 181 -10.76 -4.84 -24.08
N ARG A 182 -10.35 -4.03 -25.06
CA ARG A 182 -9.73 -4.50 -26.32
C ARG A 182 -8.25 -4.83 -26.14
N LYS A 183 -7.58 -4.17 -25.20
CA LYS A 183 -6.15 -4.36 -24.90
C LYS A 183 -5.89 -5.51 -23.92
N ILE A 184 -6.89 -5.87 -23.12
CA ILE A 184 -6.93 -7.10 -22.31
C ILE A 184 -7.27 -8.30 -23.19
#